data_AF-A0A453GY49-F1
#
_entry.id   AF-A0A453GY49-F1
#
_cell.length_a   1.000
_cell.length_b   1.000
_cell.length_c   1.000
_cell.angle_alpha   90.00
_cell.angle_beta   90.00
_cell.angle_gamma   90.00
#
_symmetry.space_group_name_H-M   'P 1'
#
loop_
_entity.id
_entity.type
_entity.pdbx_description
1 polymer ?
#
loop_
_entity_poly.entity_id
_entity_poly.type
_entity_poly.pdbx_seq_one_letter_code
_entity_poly.pdbx_strand_id
1 'polypeptide(L)'
;EGEPSGGADDDGGSGVRGGAAAGRAGGGRVGAESKAWHTAPVVMQVVDTVGIPPLAVRHGMPGGRVERYSLVLSDGLHTMEIKLITPLRHLVRDGCVRRGSVVRLLWYCTIFE
;
A
#
# COMPACT_ATOMS: atom_id res chain seq x y z
N GLU A 1 50.94 -27.63 35.44
CA GLU A 1 51.55 -26.36 34.98
C GLU A 1 50.44 -25.44 34.49
N GLY A 2 50.37 -24.23 35.06
CA GLY A 2 49.68 -23.05 34.48
C GLY A 2 48.16 -22.96 34.55
N GLU A 3 47.62 -22.39 35.63
CA GLU A 3 46.56 -21.34 35.51
C GLU A 3 47.28 -19.98 35.38
N PRO A 4 46.68 -18.84 34.93
CA PRO A 4 45.26 -18.48 35.13
C PRO A 4 44.56 -17.59 34.06
N SER A 5 43.24 -17.42 34.27
CA SER A 5 42.45 -16.16 34.22
C SER A 5 42.43 -15.22 33.00
N GLY A 6 41.20 -14.85 32.62
CA GLY A 6 40.78 -13.43 32.66
C GLY A 6 40.46 -12.76 31.31
N GLY A 7 39.40 -11.95 31.31
CA GLY A 7 39.20 -10.86 30.34
C GLY A 7 37.86 -10.90 29.60
N ALA A 8 36.82 -10.36 30.23
CA ALA A 8 35.78 -9.65 29.50
C ALA A 8 36.40 -8.37 28.92
N ASP A 9 35.89 -7.86 27.79
CA ASP A 9 35.71 -6.42 27.54
C ASP A 9 34.89 -6.23 26.26
N ASP A 10 33.73 -5.60 26.44
CA ASP A 10 33.00 -4.85 25.41
C ASP A 10 33.90 -3.77 24.81
N ASP A 11 33.78 -3.48 23.50
CA ASP A 11 33.90 -2.09 23.10
C ASP A 11 33.21 -1.76 21.77
N GLY A 12 32.50 -0.65 21.82
CA GLY A 12 31.73 -0.09 20.72
C GLY A 12 32.62 0.53 19.64
N GLY A 13 32.02 0.71 18.46
CA GLY A 13 32.72 1.32 17.34
C GLY A 13 31.78 1.72 16.22
N SER A 14 31.01 2.79 16.46
CA SER A 14 30.31 3.54 15.42
C SER A 14 31.28 3.94 14.31
N GLY A 15 31.16 3.28 13.15
CA GLY A 15 31.96 3.55 11.97
C GLY A 15 31.12 4.24 10.90
N VAL A 16 30.89 5.55 11.03
CA VAL A 16 30.48 6.38 9.89
C VAL A 16 31.68 6.52 8.96
N ARG A 17 31.62 5.90 7.78
CA ARG A 17 32.50 6.25 6.66
C ARG A 17 31.69 6.42 5.39
N GLY A 18 31.51 7.69 5.02
CA GLY A 18 31.09 8.07 3.69
C GLY A 18 32.15 7.64 2.66
N GLY A 19 31.68 7.12 1.55
CA GLY A 19 32.47 6.86 0.36
C GLY A 19 31.66 7.28 -0.86
N ALA A 20 31.91 8.50 -1.35
CA ALA A 20 31.44 8.94 -2.64
C ALA A 20 32.21 8.16 -3.72
N ALA A 21 31.50 7.37 -4.52
CA ALA A 21 32.02 6.84 -5.77
C ALA A 21 31.00 7.15 -6.87
N ALA A 22 31.40 8.06 -7.76
CA ALA A 22 30.67 8.40 -8.97
C ALA A 22 30.63 7.17 -9.89
N GLY A 23 29.44 6.60 -10.05
CA GLY A 23 29.14 5.59 -11.06
C GLY A 23 27.99 6.08 -11.92
N ARG A 24 28.31 6.62 -13.10
CA ARG A 24 27.33 7.00 -14.12
C ARG A 24 26.86 5.71 -14.79
N ALA A 25 25.65 5.27 -14.48
CA ALA A 25 24.91 4.27 -15.26
C ALA A 25 23.43 4.64 -15.21
N GLY A 26 22.84 4.79 -16.40
CA GLY A 26 21.42 5.11 -16.54
C GLY A 26 20.58 4.03 -15.90
N GLY A 27 19.80 4.41 -14.88
CA GLY A 27 18.74 3.61 -14.30
C GLY A 27 17.57 4.55 -14.11
N GLY A 28 16.46 4.26 -14.78
CA GLY A 28 15.23 5.03 -14.62
C GLY A 28 14.92 5.18 -13.13
N ARG A 29 14.64 6.40 -12.70
CA ARG A 29 14.07 6.66 -11.37
C ARG A 29 12.66 6.10 -11.39
N VAL A 30 12.52 4.79 -11.22
CA VAL A 30 11.26 4.20 -10.78
C VAL A 30 11.15 4.66 -9.33
N GLY A 31 10.32 5.67 -9.08
CA GLY A 31 10.02 6.11 -7.73
C GLY A 31 9.64 4.88 -6.91
N ALA A 32 10.40 4.61 -5.85
CA ALA A 32 10.10 3.50 -4.95
C ALA A 32 8.86 3.91 -4.15
N GLU A 33 7.68 3.56 -4.65
CA GLU A 33 6.43 3.75 -3.92
C GLU A 33 6.54 3.05 -2.56
N SER A 34 6.50 3.84 -1.48
CA SER A 34 6.56 3.29 -0.12
C SER A 34 5.17 2.79 0.26
N LYS A 35 5.07 1.49 0.59
CA LYS A 35 3.80 0.85 0.97
C LYS A 35 3.85 0.48 2.45
N ALA A 36 2.86 0.94 3.22
CA ALA A 36 2.64 0.49 4.58
C ALA A 36 1.37 -0.37 4.63
N TRP A 37 1.51 -1.62 5.07
CA TRP A 37 0.38 -2.53 5.27
C TRP A 37 -0.21 -2.35 6.67
N HIS A 38 -1.54 -2.29 6.73
CA HIS A 38 -2.30 -2.12 7.97
C HIS A 38 -3.21 -3.33 8.18
N THR A 39 -3.16 -3.88 9.39
CA THR A 39 -3.93 -5.07 9.80
C THR A 39 -4.87 -4.82 10.97
N ALA A 40 -4.80 -3.64 11.59
CA ALA A 40 -5.75 -3.23 12.62
C ALA A 40 -7.09 -2.89 11.96
N PRO A 41 -8.21 -3.52 12.39
CA PRO A 41 -9.49 -3.26 11.76
C PRO A 41 -9.98 -1.83 12.02
N VAL A 42 -10.39 -1.13 10.97
CA VAL A 42 -10.96 0.23 11.08
C VAL A 42 -12.38 0.24 10.54
N VAL A 43 -13.32 0.80 11.28
CA VAL A 43 -14.72 0.96 10.83
C VAL A 43 -14.89 2.34 10.22
N MET A 44 -15.44 2.39 9.01
CA MET A 44 -15.67 3.63 8.27
C MET A 44 -16.99 3.60 7.52
N GLN A 45 -17.58 4.78 7.28
CA GLN A 45 -18.75 4.93 6.44
C GLN A 45 -18.34 5.20 4.99
N VAL A 46 -18.99 4.54 4.04
CA VAL A 46 -18.88 4.81 2.61
C VAL A 46 -19.71 6.05 2.30
N VAL A 47 -19.04 7.15 1.97
CA VAL A 47 -19.71 8.40 1.60
C VAL A 47 -19.92 8.52 0.09
N ASP A 48 -19.06 7.85 -0.70
CA ASP A 48 -19.23 7.78 -2.16
C ASP A 48 -18.59 6.53 -2.79
N THR A 49 -19.06 6.18 -3.99
CA THR A 49 -18.56 5.07 -4.81
C THR A 49 -18.30 5.53 -6.23
N VAL A 50 -17.04 5.51 -6.68
CA VAL A 50 -16.65 6.00 -8.00
C VAL A 50 -16.34 4.82 -8.91
N GLY A 51 -17.13 4.65 -9.98
CA GLY A 51 -16.83 3.72 -11.06
C GLY A 51 -15.79 4.32 -12.00
N ILE A 52 -14.63 3.67 -12.12
CA ILE A 52 -13.59 4.05 -13.06
C ILE A 52 -13.79 3.22 -14.33
N PRO A 53 -14.17 3.84 -15.46
CA PRO A 53 -14.40 3.10 -16.70
C PRO A 53 -13.12 2.37 -17.14
N PRO A 54 -13.23 1.16 -17.71
CA PRO A 54 -12.07 0.47 -18.26
C PRO A 54 -11.44 1.35 -19.34
N LEU A 55 -10.11 1.45 -19.34
CA LEU A 55 -9.40 1.98 -20.50
C LEU A 55 -9.79 1.12 -21.69
N ALA A 56 -10.45 1.72 -22.69
CA ALA A 56 -10.98 1.00 -23.83
C ALA A 56 -9.84 0.19 -24.47
N VAL A 57 -9.92 -1.14 -24.36
CA VAL A 57 -9.02 -2.04 -25.06
C VAL A 57 -9.26 -1.80 -26.54
N ARG A 58 -8.25 -1.28 -27.23
CA ARG A 58 -8.35 -1.01 -28.67
C ARG A 58 -8.62 -2.33 -29.40
N HIS A 59 -9.73 -2.34 -30.15
CA HIS A 59 -10.15 -3.28 -31.19
C HIS A 59 -9.73 -4.75 -31.04
N GLY A 60 -10.73 -5.62 -30.80
CA GLY A 60 -10.72 -6.98 -31.37
C GLY A 60 -10.61 -8.15 -30.40
N MET A 61 -10.43 -7.93 -29.10
CA MET A 61 -10.45 -9.03 -28.10
C MET A 61 -11.70 -8.92 -27.23
N PRO A 62 -12.45 -10.00 -26.95
CA PRO A 62 -13.42 -10.03 -25.86
C PRO A 62 -12.67 -10.06 -24.53
N GLY A 63 -11.93 -8.99 -24.25
CA GLY A 63 -11.27 -8.75 -22.97
C GLY A 63 -12.33 -8.26 -22.00
N GLY A 64 -12.63 -9.07 -20.98
CA GLY A 64 -13.63 -8.74 -19.96
C GLY A 64 -13.46 -7.31 -19.47
N ARG A 65 -14.57 -6.56 -19.39
CA ARG A 65 -14.60 -5.21 -18.82
C ARG A 65 -13.96 -5.27 -17.43
N VAL A 66 -12.74 -4.74 -17.30
CA VAL A 66 -12.11 -4.58 -16.00
C VAL A 66 -12.80 -3.40 -15.32
N GLU A 67 -13.90 -3.69 -14.64
CA GLU A 67 -14.54 -2.73 -13.73
C GLU A 67 -13.51 -2.34 -12.68
N ARG A 68 -13.38 -1.04 -12.41
CA ARG A 68 -12.51 -0.50 -11.36
C ARG A 68 -13.40 0.38 -10.49
N TYR A 69 -13.27 0.23 -9.18
CA TYR A 69 -14.05 1.02 -8.22
C TYR A 69 -13.11 1.66 -7.20
N SER A 70 -13.32 2.95 -6.95
CA SER A 70 -12.83 3.64 -5.76
C SER A 70 -13.97 3.85 -4.78
N LEU A 71 -13.67 3.80 -3.48
CA LEU A 71 -14.58 4.22 -2.42
C LEU A 71 -14.02 5.47 -1.75
N VAL A 72 -14.91 6.39 -1.40
CA VAL A 72 -14.61 7.46 -0.46
C VAL A 72 -15.17 7.03 0.89
N LEU A 73 -14.29 6.92 1.88
CA LEU A 73 -14.59 6.49 3.24
C LEU A 73 -14.46 7.66 4.20
N SER A 74 -15.27 7.67 5.27
CA SER A 74 -15.17 8.65 6.35
C SER A 74 -15.25 7.98 7.72
N ASP A 75 -14.48 8.50 8.67
CA ASP A 75 -14.57 8.18 10.10
C ASP A 75 -15.49 9.16 10.87
N GLY A 76 -16.10 10.13 10.18
CA GLY A 76 -16.91 11.21 10.75
C GLY A 76 -16.18 12.54 10.91
N LEU A 77 -14.85 12.57 10.78
CA LEU A 77 -14.03 13.79 10.83
C LEU A 77 -13.22 13.99 9.54
N HIS A 78 -12.65 12.92 9.02
CA HIS A 78 -11.80 12.91 7.83
C HIS A 78 -12.41 12.02 6.75
N THR A 79 -11.89 12.19 5.53
CA THR A 79 -12.23 11.34 4.39
C THR A 79 -10.97 10.77 3.75
N MET A 80 -11.04 9.53 3.27
CA MET A 80 -9.97 8.85 2.55
C MET A 80 -10.52 8.16 1.30
N GLU A 81 -9.83 8.33 0.17
CA GLU A 81 -10.13 7.54 -1.04
C GLU A 81 -9.33 6.23 -1.01
N ILE A 82 -10.00 5.12 -1.30
CA ILE A 82 -9.37 3.81 -1.47
C ILE A 82 -9.74 3.17 -2.80
N LYS A 83 -8.80 2.41 -3.39
CA LYS A 83 -9.03 1.63 -4.60
C LYS A 83 -9.36 0.19 -4.24
N LEU A 84 -10.45 -0.36 -4.79
CA LEU A 84 -10.78 -1.76 -4.58
C LEU A 84 -9.94 -2.68 -5.47
N ILE A 85 -9.30 -3.65 -4.82
CA ILE A 85 -8.68 -4.78 -5.48
C ILE A 85 -9.73 -5.60 -6.23
N THR A 86 -9.31 -6.24 -7.33
CA THR A 86 -10.20 -7.01 -8.24
C THR A 86 -11.15 -7.97 -7.53
N PRO A 87 -10.72 -8.76 -6.52
CA PRO A 87 -11.60 -9.71 -5.86
C PRO A 87 -12.81 -9.08 -5.15
N LEU A 88 -12.73 -7.82 -4.72
CA LEU A 88 -13.77 -7.16 -3.91
C LEU A 88 -14.74 -6.31 -4.73
N ARG A 89 -14.51 -6.13 -6.03
CA ARG A 89 -15.30 -5.22 -6.88
C ARG A 89 -16.77 -5.63 -7.02
N HIS A 90 -17.04 -6.93 -6.95
CA HIS A 90 -18.40 -7.47 -6.98
C HIS A 90 -19.25 -6.91 -5.83
N LEU A 91 -18.66 -6.58 -4.67
CA LEU A 91 -19.40 -6.00 -3.55
C LEU A 91 -20.06 -4.66 -3.91
N VAL A 92 -19.41 -3.85 -4.73
CA VAL A 92 -19.97 -2.58 -5.21
C VAL A 92 -20.98 -2.84 -6.34
N ARG A 93 -20.62 -3.69 -7.29
CA ARG A 93 -21.48 -4.05 -8.43
C ARG A 93 -22.82 -4.65 -7.99
N ASP A 94 -22.77 -5.56 -7.03
CA ASP A 94 -23.93 -6.30 -6.54
C ASP A 94 -24.70 -5.48 -5.48
N GLY A 95 -24.25 -4.25 -5.18
CA GLY A 95 -24.93 -3.31 -4.28
C GLY A 95 -24.77 -3.60 -2.78
N CYS A 96 -23.93 -4.58 -2.42
CA CYS A 96 -23.60 -4.91 -1.03
C CYS A 96 -22.81 -3.79 -0.33
N VAL A 97 -21.98 -3.06 -1.09
CA VAL A 97 -21.25 -1.87 -0.66
C VAL A 97 -21.68 -0.70 -1.54
N ARG A 98 -22.32 0.28 -0.92
CA ARG A 98 -22.84 1.49 -1.57
C ARG A 98 -22.74 2.69 -0.64
N ARG A 99 -23.00 3.89 -1.15
CA ARG A 99 -23.12 5.10 -0.31
C ARG A 99 -24.05 4.86 0.89
N GLY A 100 -23.60 5.26 2.07
CA GLY A 100 -24.26 5.05 3.36
C GLY A 100 -23.89 3.75 4.08
N SER A 101 -23.20 2.81 3.41
CA SER A 101 -22.77 1.55 4.05
C SER A 101 -21.70 1.82 5.11
N VAL A 102 -21.69 1.01 6.17
CA VAL A 102 -20.60 1.00 7.15
C VAL A 102 -19.76 -0.26 6.89
N VAL A 103 -18.47 -0.08 6.69
CA VAL A 103 -17.52 -1.15 6.35
C VAL A 103 -16.43 -1.25 7.40
N ARG A 104 -15.96 -2.47 7.66
CA ARG A 104 -14.76 -2.72 8.47
C ARG A 104 -13.60 -3.09 7.55
N LEU A 105 -12.62 -2.21 7.42
CA LEU A 105 -11.39 -2.49 6.71
C LEU A 105 -10.60 -3.52 7.50
N LEU A 106 -10.38 -4.70 6.92
CA LEU A 106 -9.62 -5.76 7.57
C LEU A 106 -8.14 -5.65 7.22
N TRP A 107 -7.82 -5.52 5.93
CA TRP A 107 -6.47 -5.35 5.40
C TRP A 107 -6.47 -4.27 4.31
N TYR A 108 -5.55 -3.31 4.43
CA TYR A 108 -5.33 -2.27 3.44
C TYR A 108 -3.86 -1.85 3.44
N CYS A 109 -3.41 -1.21 2.36
CA CYS A 109 -2.13 -0.53 2.34
C CYS A 109 -2.30 0.94 1.99
N THR A 110 -1.45 1.77 2.57
CA THR A 110 -1.29 3.17 2.16
C THR A 110 -0.10 3.25 1.23
N ILE A 111 -0.28 3.93 0.10
CA ILE A 111 0.77 4.16 -0.90
C ILE A 111 1.18 5.63 -0.74
N PHE A 112 2.46 5.86 -0.48
CA PHE A 112 3.06 7.20 -0.40
C PHE A 112 3.95 7.42 -1.64
N GLU A 113 3.82 8.59 -2.27
CA GLU A 113 4.73 9.09 -3.33
C GLU A 113 5.91 9.86 -2.75
#